data_AF-A0A7V9GV33-F1
#
_entry.id   AF-A0A7V9GV33-F1
#
_cell.length_a   1.000
_cell.length_b   1.000
_cell.length_c   1.000
_cell.angle_alpha   90.00
_cell.angle_beta   90.00
_cell.angle_gamma   90.00
#
_symmetry.space_group_name_H-M   'P 1'
#
loop_
_entity.id
_entity.type
_entity.pdbx_description
1 polymer ?
#
loop_
_entity_poly.entity_id
_entity_poly.type
_entity_poly.pdbx_seq_one_letter_code
_entity_poly.pdbx_strand_id
1 'polypeptide(L)'
;HVDGEVYVGPTAMLEPSAHGLAWPGTWRMMRRFWRTGMKELSHRVSRRAFVRDAARYVPDLRTADVEPSFHGVRAQAVGRDGRLVDDFVVSRTERALHVRNAPSPAATSSLAIARLVADEAETLLSPHAP
;
A
#
# COMPACT_ATOMS: atom_id res chain seq x y z
N HIS A 1 3.15 6.83 -26.67
CA HIS A 1 4.58 7.19 -26.83
C HIS A 1 5.21 6.93 -25.48
N VAL A 2 6.35 6.23 -25.43
CA VAL A 2 7.07 6.02 -24.15
C VAL A 2 8.10 7.11 -24.11
N ASP A 3 7.79 8.18 -23.39
CA ASP A 3 8.58 9.42 -23.39
C ASP A 3 9.87 9.28 -22.55
N GLY A 4 10.15 8.06 -22.08
CA GLY A 4 11.31 7.73 -21.24
C GLY A 4 11.15 8.10 -19.77
N GLU A 5 10.05 8.76 -19.40
CA GLU A 5 9.77 9.15 -18.02
C GLU A 5 9.25 7.98 -17.18
N VAL A 6 9.77 7.88 -15.95
CA VAL A 6 9.38 6.87 -14.97
C VAL A 6 9.18 7.50 -13.60
N TYR A 7 8.12 7.10 -12.91
CA TYR A 7 7.92 7.50 -11.52
C TYR A 7 8.67 6.56 -10.60
N VAL A 8 9.54 7.13 -9.77
CA VAL A 8 10.28 6.38 -8.75
C VAL A 8 10.20 7.18 -7.47
N GLY A 9 9.94 6.49 -6.36
CA GLY A 9 9.81 7.11 -5.06
C GLY A 9 10.05 6.11 -3.93
N PRO A 10 10.03 6.59 -2.67
CA PRO A 10 10.07 5.71 -1.52
C PRO A 10 8.96 4.65 -1.62
N THR A 11 9.31 3.41 -1.29
CA THR A 11 8.44 2.25 -1.51
C THR A 11 7.57 1.94 -0.29
N ALA A 12 7.97 2.40 0.90
CA ALA A 12 7.25 2.11 2.15
C ALA A 12 7.32 3.29 3.13
N MET A 13 6.31 4.17 3.08
CA MET A 13 6.11 5.21 4.08
C MET A 13 4.79 5.03 4.81
N LEU A 14 4.80 5.37 6.09
CA LEU A 14 3.59 5.44 6.88
C LEU A 14 2.96 6.81 6.69
N GLU A 15 1.67 6.79 6.35
CA GLU A 15 0.80 7.95 6.45
C GLU A 15 -0.03 7.81 7.73
N PRO A 16 0.36 8.48 8.84
CA PRO A 16 -0.26 8.26 10.13
C PRO A 16 -1.68 8.83 10.16
N SER A 17 -2.59 8.08 10.77
CA SER A 17 -3.94 8.55 11.11
C SER A 17 -4.22 8.28 12.59
N ALA A 18 -5.13 9.05 13.20
CA ALA A 18 -5.47 8.87 14.62
C ALA A 18 -5.87 7.42 14.95
N HIS A 19 -6.68 6.81 14.09
CA HIS A 19 -7.11 5.41 14.22
C HIS A 19 -5.94 4.42 14.02
N GLY A 20 -5.05 4.69 13.07
CA GLY A 20 -3.86 3.87 12.83
C GLY A 20 -2.89 3.91 14.01
N LEU A 21 -2.68 5.08 14.63
CA LEU A 21 -1.80 5.23 15.79
C LEU A 21 -2.41 4.61 17.06
N ALA A 22 -3.73 4.60 17.20
CA ALA A 22 -4.42 3.91 18.29
C ALA A 22 -4.41 2.37 18.12
N TRP A 23 -4.14 1.86 16.92
CA TRP A 23 -4.12 0.43 16.66
C TRP A 23 -2.84 -0.24 17.18
N PRO A 24 -2.93 -1.26 18.07
CA PRO A 24 -1.75 -1.88 18.69
C PRO A 24 -0.83 -2.59 17.68
N GLY A 25 -1.40 -3.08 16.57
CA GLY A 25 -0.65 -3.70 15.49
C GLY A 25 0.35 -2.75 14.85
N THR A 26 0.03 -1.46 14.77
CA THR A 26 0.87 -0.43 14.14
C THR A 26 2.21 -0.31 14.84
N TRP A 27 2.22 -0.27 16.18
CA TRP A 27 3.45 -0.19 16.97
C TRP A 27 4.31 -1.45 16.85
N ARG A 28 3.68 -2.63 16.80
CA ARG A 28 4.38 -3.91 16.61
C ARG A 28 5.02 -3.98 15.22
N MET A 29 4.28 -3.56 14.19
CA MET A 29 4.77 -3.44 12.82
C MET A 29 5.92 -2.44 12.71
N MET A 30 5.77 -1.22 13.27
CA MET A 30 6.82 -0.20 13.26
C MET A 30 8.10 -0.71 13.92
N ARG A 31 7.99 -1.35 15.08
CA ARG A 31 9.14 -1.97 15.76
C ARG A 31 9.81 -3.05 14.92
N ARG A 32 9.05 -3.80 14.11
CA ARG A 32 9.60 -4.84 13.23
C ARG A 32 10.33 -4.25 12.02
N PHE A 33 9.80 -3.17 11.45
CA PHE A 33 10.29 -2.58 10.18
C PHE A 33 10.99 -1.23 10.34
N TRP A 34 11.42 -0.85 11.54
CA TRP A 34 12.04 0.45 11.83
C TRP A 34 13.25 0.76 10.94
N ARG A 35 14.09 -0.24 10.61
CA ARG A 35 15.25 -0.08 9.71
C ARG A 35 14.82 0.34 8.31
N THR A 36 13.78 -0.29 7.78
CA THR A 36 13.18 0.06 6.49
C THR A 36 12.62 1.48 6.57
N GLY A 37 11.83 1.80 7.61
CA GLY A 37 11.26 3.14 7.80
C GLY A 37 12.30 4.25 7.84
N MET A 38 13.43 4.06 8.54
CA MET A 38 14.53 5.03 8.54
C MET A 38 15.18 5.20 7.17
N LYS A 39 15.37 4.12 6.42
CA LYS A 39 15.93 4.17 5.07
C LYS A 39 15.00 4.96 4.13
N GLU A 40 13.71 4.66 4.17
CA GLU A 40 12.70 5.35 3.36
C GLU A 40 12.62 6.83 3.73
N LEU A 41 12.67 7.17 5.03
CA LEU A 41 12.74 8.55 5.50
C LEU A 41 13.96 9.29 4.94
N SER A 42 15.12 8.62 4.85
CA SER A 42 16.32 9.21 4.25
C SER A 42 16.11 9.56 2.77
N HIS A 43 15.34 8.76 2.04
CA HIS A 43 14.98 9.03 0.64
C HIS A 43 14.03 10.22 0.51
N ARG A 44 13.12 10.42 1.48
CA ARG A 44 12.24 11.61 1.51
C ARG A 44 13.02 12.91 1.70
N VAL A 45 13.97 12.90 2.63
CA VAL A 45 14.68 14.10 3.08
C VAL A 45 15.85 14.43 2.15
N SER A 46 16.44 13.43 1.49
CA SER A 46 17.62 13.61 0.65
C SER A 46 17.44 13.00 -0.74
N ARG A 47 17.18 13.87 -1.71
CA ARG A 47 17.18 13.54 -3.15
C ARG A 47 18.49 12.87 -3.58
N ARG A 48 19.63 13.30 -3.01
CA ARG A 48 20.94 12.67 -3.28
C ARG A 48 21.02 11.24 -2.77
N ALA A 49 20.51 10.97 -1.56
CA ALA A 49 20.51 9.63 -0.99
C ALA A 49 19.60 8.67 -1.80
N PHE A 50 18.44 9.17 -2.21
CA PHE A 50 17.54 8.45 -3.10
C PHE A 50 18.20 8.12 -4.45
N VAL A 51 18.77 9.12 -5.15
CA VAL A 51 19.43 8.93 -6.45
C VAL A 51 20.61 7.98 -6.33
N ARG A 52 21.44 8.09 -5.30
CA ARG A 52 22.55 7.16 -5.06
C ARG A 52 22.06 5.71 -4.95
N ASP A 53 20.96 5.50 -4.23
CA ASP A 53 20.39 4.17 -4.04
C ASP A 53 19.73 3.63 -5.32
N ALA A 54 19.10 4.50 -6.11
CA ALA A 54 18.49 4.20 -7.41
C ALA A 54 19.54 3.95 -8.51
N ALA A 55 20.69 4.62 -8.43
CA ALA A 55 21.80 4.45 -9.37
C ALA A 55 22.43 3.04 -9.34
N ARG A 56 22.09 2.22 -8.32
CA ARG A 56 22.40 0.78 -8.33
C ARG A 56 21.67 0.00 -9.43
N TYR A 57 20.52 0.50 -9.88
CA TYR A 57 19.73 -0.09 -10.96
C TYR A 57 20.01 0.61 -12.30
N VAL A 58 20.25 1.92 -12.27
CA VAL A 58 20.55 2.75 -13.45
C VAL A 58 21.82 3.58 -13.18
N PRO A 59 23.02 3.08 -13.49
CA PRO A 59 24.29 3.72 -13.10
C PRO A 59 24.49 5.16 -13.58
N ASP A 60 23.91 5.50 -14.73
CA ASP A 60 24.03 6.83 -15.32
C ASP A 60 23.09 7.87 -14.68
N LEU A 61 22.20 7.46 -13.75
CA LEU A 61 21.22 8.32 -13.11
C LEU A 61 21.90 9.37 -12.22
N ARG A 62 21.65 10.65 -12.52
CA ARG A 62 22.17 11.80 -11.79
C ARG A 62 21.09 12.48 -11.00
N THR A 63 21.51 13.28 -10.02
CA THR A 63 20.56 14.05 -9.22
C THR A 63 19.79 15.06 -10.06
N ALA A 64 20.34 15.53 -11.18
CA ALA A 64 19.66 16.44 -12.10
C ALA A 64 18.51 15.80 -12.90
N ASP A 65 18.48 14.47 -13.01
CA ASP A 65 17.54 13.74 -13.90
C ASP A 65 16.21 13.40 -13.22
N VAL A 66 16.04 13.78 -11.95
CA VAL A 66 14.83 13.51 -11.16
C VAL A 66 14.12 14.82 -10.83
N GLU A 67 12.82 14.79 -10.62
CA GLU A 67 12.07 15.96 -10.16
C GLU A 67 11.00 15.57 -9.13
N PRO A 68 10.50 16.51 -8.31
CA PRO A 68 9.41 16.23 -7.40
C PRO A 68 8.16 15.77 -8.17
N SER A 69 7.52 14.71 -7.67
CA SER A 69 6.27 14.19 -8.25
C SER A 69 5.30 13.78 -7.13
N PHE A 70 4.10 13.36 -7.50
CA PHE A 70 3.10 12.85 -6.57
C PHE A 70 3.56 11.54 -5.94
N HIS A 71 2.99 11.23 -4.77
CA HIS A 71 3.17 9.96 -4.09
C HIS A 71 1.81 9.29 -3.89
N GLY A 72 1.75 7.99 -4.12
CA GLY A 72 0.56 7.20 -3.85
C GLY A 72 0.51 6.74 -2.39
N VAL A 73 -0.70 6.66 -1.83
CA VAL A 73 -0.94 6.01 -0.53
C VAL A 73 -1.61 4.67 -0.79
N ARG A 74 -1.01 3.59 -0.26
CA ARG A 74 -1.59 2.25 -0.35
C ARG A 74 -2.36 1.94 0.92
N ALA A 75 -3.64 1.59 0.77
CA ALA A 75 -4.43 1.02 1.85
C ALA A 75 -3.91 -0.39 2.16
N GLN A 76 -3.17 -0.53 3.25
CA GLN A 76 -2.53 -1.78 3.68
C GLN A 76 -3.05 -2.15 5.07
N ALA A 77 -3.73 -3.28 5.18
CA ALA A 77 -4.20 -3.77 6.47
C ALA A 77 -3.03 -4.30 7.32
N VAL A 78 -3.10 -3.97 8.61
CA VAL A 78 -2.14 -4.38 9.64
C VAL A 78 -2.88 -5.19 10.71
N GLY A 79 -2.50 -6.46 10.87
CA GLY A 79 -3.02 -7.32 11.92
C GLY A 79 -2.68 -6.79 13.31
N ARG A 80 -3.44 -7.19 14.34
CA ARG A 80 -3.14 -6.80 15.74
C ARG A 80 -1.75 -7.28 16.20
N ASP A 81 -1.21 -8.32 15.59
CA ASP A 81 0.14 -8.84 15.81
C ASP A 81 1.24 -8.03 15.09
N GLY A 82 0.86 -7.06 14.26
CA GLY A 82 1.76 -6.23 13.46
C GLY A 82 2.18 -6.84 12.13
N ARG A 83 1.52 -7.92 11.68
CA ARG A 83 1.71 -8.45 10.33
C ARG A 83 1.00 -7.57 9.30
N LEU A 84 1.66 -7.32 8.17
CA LEU A 84 1.01 -6.78 6.98
C LEU A 84 0.19 -7.90 6.35
N VAL A 85 -1.07 -7.64 6.04
CA VAL A 85 -1.93 -8.65 5.42
C VAL A 85 -1.68 -8.68 3.91
N ASP A 86 -1.25 -9.83 3.41
CA ASP A 86 -0.88 -10.01 2.00
C ASP A 86 -2.07 -10.38 1.09
N ASP A 87 -3.24 -10.67 1.67
CA ASP A 87 -4.45 -11.12 0.95
C ASP A 87 -5.63 -10.12 1.09
N PHE A 88 -6.71 -10.35 0.35
CA PHE A 88 -7.95 -9.60 0.48
C PHE A 88 -8.56 -9.75 1.87
N VAL A 89 -8.98 -8.63 2.45
CA VAL A 89 -9.74 -8.62 3.70
C VAL A 89 -11.10 -8.04 3.41
N VAL A 90 -12.11 -8.89 3.40
CA VAL A 90 -13.51 -8.51 3.23
C VAL A 90 -14.25 -8.75 4.54
N SER A 91 -15.12 -7.84 4.93
CA SER A 91 -15.99 -8.01 6.11
C SER A 91 -17.41 -7.57 5.83
N ARG A 92 -18.37 -8.33 6.33
CA ARG A 92 -19.80 -8.07 6.16
C ARG A 92 -20.39 -7.44 7.42
N THR A 93 -21.34 -6.54 7.22
CA THR A 93 -22.32 -6.10 8.21
C THR A 93 -23.72 -6.39 7.67
N GLU A 94 -24.76 -6.09 8.44
CA GLU A 94 -26.15 -6.30 8.00
C GLU A 94 -26.46 -5.63 6.65
N ARG A 95 -25.86 -4.46 6.37
CA ARG A 95 -26.19 -3.64 5.19
C ARG A 95 -25.00 -3.20 4.36
N ALA A 96 -23.80 -3.73 4.62
CA ALA A 96 -22.60 -3.33 3.90
C ALA A 96 -21.56 -4.44 3.80
N LEU A 97 -20.88 -4.47 2.65
CA LEU A 97 -19.68 -5.25 2.41
C LEU A 97 -18.48 -4.29 2.37
N HIS A 98 -17.48 -4.54 3.21
CA HIS A 98 -16.27 -3.70 3.30
C HIS A 98 -15.06 -4.44 2.75
N VAL A 99 -14.47 -3.93 1.67
CA VAL A 99 -13.15 -4.35 1.19
C VAL A 99 -12.09 -3.54 1.93
N ARG A 100 -11.53 -4.11 2.99
CA ARG A 100 -10.61 -3.46 3.93
C ARG A 100 -9.15 -3.59 3.55
N ASN A 101 -8.81 -4.58 2.73
CA ASN A 101 -7.47 -4.76 2.17
C ASN A 101 -7.61 -5.31 0.76
N ALA A 102 -6.92 -4.66 -0.18
CA ALA A 102 -6.73 -5.16 -1.53
C ALA A 102 -5.27 -4.90 -1.91
N PRO A 103 -4.35 -5.75 -1.44
CA PRO A 103 -2.93 -5.55 -1.65
C PRO A 103 -2.55 -5.80 -3.12
N SER A 104 -1.33 -5.42 -3.47
CA SER A 104 -0.81 -5.60 -4.83
C SER A 104 -0.82 -7.09 -5.21
N PRO A 105 -1.26 -7.43 -6.44
CA PRO A 105 -1.57 -6.49 -7.52
C PRO A 105 -3.09 -6.28 -7.71
N ALA A 106 -3.73 -5.52 -6.82
CA ALA A 106 -5.17 -5.20 -6.90
C ALA A 106 -5.65 -4.65 -8.25
N ALA A 107 -4.81 -3.87 -8.95
CA ALA A 107 -5.15 -3.39 -10.28
C ALA A 107 -5.26 -4.53 -11.30
N THR A 108 -4.31 -5.47 -11.29
CA THR A 108 -4.29 -6.60 -12.23
C THR A 108 -5.28 -7.70 -11.84
N SER A 109 -5.64 -7.81 -10.55
CA SER A 109 -6.66 -8.73 -10.04
C SER A 109 -8.04 -8.09 -9.89
N SER A 110 -8.24 -6.87 -10.40
CA SER A 110 -9.48 -6.09 -10.23
C SER A 110 -10.75 -6.84 -10.67
N LEU A 111 -10.69 -7.60 -11.76
CA LEU A 111 -11.83 -8.41 -12.23
C LEU A 111 -12.12 -9.61 -11.31
N ALA A 112 -11.09 -10.21 -10.71
CA ALA A 112 -11.28 -11.28 -9.73
C ALA A 112 -11.88 -10.73 -8.42
N ILE A 113 -11.42 -9.56 -7.98
CA ILE A 113 -12.01 -8.83 -6.85
C ILE A 113 -13.46 -8.47 -7.13
N ALA A 114 -13.76 -7.98 -8.34
CA ALA A 114 -15.12 -7.62 -8.73
C ALA A 114 -16.06 -8.82 -8.68
N ARG A 115 -15.62 -10.00 -9.14
CA ARG A 115 -16.38 -11.25 -9.02
C ARG A 115 -16.64 -11.62 -7.56
N LEU A 116 -15.60 -11.65 -6.73
CA LEU A 116 -15.72 -11.92 -5.29
C LEU A 116 -16.74 -10.98 -4.62
N VAL A 117 -16.67 -9.68 -4.92
CA VAL A 117 -17.58 -8.67 -4.36
C VAL A 117 -19.02 -8.87 -4.86
N ALA A 118 -19.21 -9.22 -6.13
CA ALA A 118 -20.53 -9.48 -6.70
C ALA A 118 -21.19 -10.71 -6.06
N ASP A 119 -20.46 -11.81 -5.94
CA ASP A 119 -20.96 -13.06 -5.35
C ASP A 119 -21.39 -12.86 -3.87
N GLU A 120 -20.61 -12.11 -3.10
CA GLU A 120 -20.94 -11.74 -1.71
C GLU A 120 -22.15 -10.80 -1.63
N ALA A 121 -22.27 -9.86 -2.57
CA ALA A 121 -23.39 -8.93 -2.64
C ALA A 121 -24.70 -9.63 -3.01
N GLU A 122 -24.67 -10.60 -3.93
CA GLU A 122 -25.85 -11.40 -4.28
C GLU A 122 -26.36 -12.20 -3.07
N THR A 123 -25.46 -12.76 -2.27
CA THR A 123 -25.81 -13.45 -1.02
C THR A 123 -26.43 -12.52 0.02
N LEU A 124 -26.04 -11.24 0.01
CA LEU A 124 -26.59 -10.18 0.87
C LEU A 124 -27.97 -9.70 0.43
N LEU A 125 -28.18 -9.59 -0.89
CA LEU A 125 -29.36 -8.97 -1.49
C LEU A 125 -30.47 -9.97 -1.84
N SER A 126 -30.16 -11.28 -1.86
CA SER A 126 -31.15 -12.32 -2.10
C SER A 126 -32.16 -12.37 -0.95
N PRO A 127 -33.48 -12.20 -1.22
CA PRO A 127 -34.50 -12.15 -0.17
C PRO A 127 -34.65 -13.44 0.65
N HIS A 128 -33.94 -14.52 0.31
CA HIS A 128 -34.10 -15.87 0.87
C HIS A 128 -32.74 -16.59 1.11
N ALA A 129 -31.80 -15.97 1.83
CA ALA A 129 -30.79 -16.77 2.52
C ALA A 129 -31.43 -17.38 3.79
N PRO A 130 -31.26 -18.68 4.08
CA PRO A 130 -32.00 -19.41 5.12
C PRO A 130 -31.81 -18.86 6.53
#